data_AF-A0AAV3UBZ9-F1
#
_entry.id   AF-A0AAV3UBZ9-F1
#
_cell.length_a   1.000
_cell.length_b   1.000
_cell.length_c   1.000
_cell.angle_alpha   90.00
_cell.angle_beta   90.00
_cell.angle_gamma   90.00
#
_symmetry.space_group_name_H-M   'P 1'
#
loop_
_entity.id
_entity.type
_entity.pdbx_description
1 polymer ?
#
loop_
_entity_poly.entity_id
_entity_poly.type
_entity_poly.pdbx_seq_one_letter_code
_entity_poly.pdbx_strand_id
1 'polypeptide(L)' 'MAGNQVVSTDMGVGLSVLFTLVAFVCAGVTFVTPGTETAAWGFAAAIIAGILAVSASHAYSN' A
#
# COMPACT_ATOMS: atom_id res chain seq x y z
N MET A 1 16.72 12.02 33.09
CA MET A 1 16.75 10.64 32.54
C MET A 1 15.69 10.58 31.45
N ALA A 2 16.03 10.86 30.19
CA ALA A 2 15.10 10.65 29.08
C ALA A 2 15.00 9.12 28.89
N GLY A 3 14.02 8.51 29.55
CA GLY A 3 13.78 7.07 29.43
C GLY A 3 13.49 6.76 27.98
N ASN A 4 14.33 5.94 27.36
CA ASN A 4 14.19 5.47 25.99
C ASN A 4 12.81 4.80 25.86
N GLN A 5 11.81 5.57 25.41
CA GLN A 5 10.46 5.05 25.19
C GLN A 5 10.61 4.01 24.08
N VAL A 6 10.40 2.74 24.41
CA VAL A 6 10.26 1.71 23.39
C VAL A 6 8.96 2.02 22.68
N VAL A 7 9.05 2.80 21.59
CA VAL A 7 7.92 3.09 20.73
C VAL A 7 7.58 1.79 20.01
N SER A 8 6.60 1.06 20.55
CA SER A 8 6.03 -0.10 19.89
C SER A 8 5.17 0.42 18.74
N THR A 9 5.75 0.43 17.53
CA THR A 9 5.07 0.85 16.31
C THR A 9 4.36 -0.34 15.70
N ASP A 10 3.08 -0.16 15.38
CA ASP A 10 2.26 -1.14 14.68
C ASP A 10 2.61 -1.13 13.17
N MET A 11 3.71 -1.81 12.83
CA MET A 11 4.26 -1.82 11.47
C MET A 11 3.30 -2.43 10.45
N GLY A 12 2.47 -3.40 10.86
CA GLY A 12 1.46 -4.01 9.99
C GLY A 12 0.48 -2.96 9.49
N VAL A 13 -0.13 -2.19 10.40
CA VAL A 13 -1.06 -1.11 10.04
C VAL A 13 -0.39 -0.04 9.19
N GLY A 14 0.83 0.37 9.54
CA GLY A 14 1.57 1.40 8.79
C GLY A 14 1.83 1.01 7.32
N LEU A 15 2.26 -0.21 7.07
CA LEU A 15 2.50 -0.72 5.71
C LEU A 15 1.20 -0.90 4.93
N SER A 16 0.13 -1.38 5.56
CA SER A 16 -1.17 -1.53 4.92
C SER A 16 -1.71 -0.18 4.43
N VAL A 17 -1.61 0.85 5.26
CA VAL A 17 -2.04 2.21 4.90
C VAL A 17 -1.23 2.73 3.72
N LEU A 18 0.10 2.58 3.74
CA LEU A 18 0.97 3.02 2.65
C LEU A 18 0.60 2.34 1.32
N PHE A 19 0.51 1.01 1.31
CA PHE A 19 0.22 0.26 0.09
C PHE A 19 -1.20 0.52 -0.43
N THR A 20 -2.17 0.73 0.46
CA THR A 20 -3.53 1.11 0.07
C THR A 20 -3.54 2.49 -0.60
N LEU A 21 -2.76 3.45 -0.09
CA LEU A 21 -2.64 4.78 -0.68
C LEU A 21 -2.00 4.71 -2.08
N VAL A 22 -0.94 3.91 -2.23
CA VAL A 22 -0.32 3.63 -3.54
C VAL A 22 -1.32 3.00 -4.52
N ALA A 23 -2.11 2.02 -4.06
CA ALA A 23 -3.15 1.38 -4.87
C ALA A 23 -4.20 2.40 -5.36
N PHE A 24 -4.61 3.34 -4.50
CA PHE A 24 -5.53 4.42 -4.87
C PHE A 24 -4.93 5.36 -5.93
N VAL A 25 -3.65 5.71 -5.83
CA VAL A 25 -2.97 6.54 -6.83
C VAL A 25 -2.92 5.82 -8.18
N CYS A 26 -2.52 4.55 -8.19
CA CYS A 26 -2.49 3.73 -9.41
C CYS A 26 -3.89 3.57 -10.04
N ALA A 27 -4.91 3.33 -9.23
CA ALA A 27 -6.30 3.27 -9.69
C ALA A 27 -6.76 4.63 -10.26
N GLY A 28 -6.35 5.75 -9.65
CA GLY A 28 -6.59 7.09 -10.17
C GLY A 28 -5.97 7.31 -11.55
N VAL A 29 -4.75 6.82 -11.79
CA VAL A 29 -4.10 6.88 -13.11
C VAL A 29 -4.91 6.11 -14.16
N THR A 30 -5.39 4.91 -13.84
CA THR A 30 -6.27 4.13 -14.72
C THR A 30 -7.58 4.86 -15.01
N PHE A 31 -8.14 5.56 -14.02
CA PHE A 31 -9.38 6.31 -14.17
C PHE A 31 -9.24 7.52 -15.12
N VAL A 32 -8.11 8.24 -15.08
CA VAL A 32 -7.89 9.44 -15.91
C VAL A 32 -7.32 9.15 -17.30
N THR A 33 -6.84 7.92 -17.56
CA THR A 33 -6.28 7.50 -18.87
C THR A 33 -6.99 6.30 -19.48
N PRO A 34 -8.33 6.32 -19.63
CA PRO A 34 -9.08 5.16 -20.12
C PRO A 34 -8.68 4.79 -21.55
N GLY A 35 -8.53 3.49 -21.82
CA GLY A 35 -8.29 2.94 -23.15
C GLY A 35 -6.84 3.01 -23.64
N THR A 36 -5.89 3.44 -22.80
CA THR A 36 -4.46 3.43 -23.11
C THR A 36 -3.75 2.24 -22.45
N GLU A 37 -2.59 1.86 -22.99
CA GLU A 37 -1.73 0.84 -22.37
C GLU A 37 -1.33 1.25 -20.93
N THR A 38 -1.14 2.55 -20.70
CA THR A 38 -0.79 3.12 -19.39
C THR A 38 -1.85 2.82 -18.32
N ALA A 39 -3.14 2.79 -18.70
CA ALA A 39 -4.22 2.41 -17.80
C ALA A 39 -4.13 0.94 -17.36
N ALA A 40 -3.75 0.04 -18.28
CA ALA A 40 -3.60 -1.38 -18.00
C ALA A 40 -2.47 -1.65 -17.01
N TRP A 41 -1.32 -0.99 -17.21
CA TRP A 41 -0.20 -1.04 -16.26
C TRP A 41 -0.56 -0.42 -14.91
N GLY A 42 -1.33 0.68 -14.90
CA GLY A 42 -1.84 1.30 -13.67
C GLY A 42 -2.73 0.36 -12.86
N PHE A 43 -3.62 -0.39 -13.52
CA PHE A 43 -4.48 -1.36 -12.85
C PHE A 43 -3.67 -2.54 -12.29
N ALA A 44 -2.74 -3.09 -13.08
CA ALA A 44 -1.87 -4.16 -12.62
C ALA A 44 -1.03 -3.74 -11.39
N ALA A 45 -0.47 -2.54 -11.40
CA ALA A 45 0.28 -1.99 -10.28
C ALA A 45 -0.61 -1.80 -9.03
N ALA A 46 -1.86 -1.37 -9.19
CA ALA A 46 -2.82 -1.25 -8.08
C ALA A 46 -3.13 -2.60 -7.42
N ILE A 47 -3.32 -3.66 -8.20
CA ILE A 47 -3.57 -5.01 -7.68
C ILE A 47 -2.35 -5.55 -6.92
N ILE A 48 -1.14 -5.39 -7.48
CA ILE A 48 0.10 -5.81 -6.81
C ILE A 48 0.27 -5.05 -5.49
N ALA A 49 0.06 -3.74 -5.47
CA ALA A 49 0.10 -2.94 -4.24
C ALA A 49 -0.93 -3.43 -3.21
N GLY A 50 -2.15 -3.78 -3.62
CA GLY A 50 -3.17 -4.36 -2.75
C GLY A 50 -2.75 -5.70 -2.13
N ILE A 51 -2.14 -6.59 -2.93
CA ILE A 51 -1.64 -7.88 -2.43
C ILE A 51 -0.50 -7.65 -1.41
N LEU A 52 0.41 -6.71 -1.70
CA LEU A 52 1.48 -6.33 -0.77
C LEU A 52 0.95 -5.70 0.52
N ALA A 53 -0.15 -4.96 0.46
CA ALA A 53 -0.80 -4.41 1.65
C ALA A 53 -1.26 -5.52 2.61
N VAL A 54 -1.95 -6.54 2.06
CA VAL A 54 -2.50 -7.66 2.83
C VAL A 54 -1.38 -8.57 3.35
N SER A 55 -0.38 -8.87 2.53
CA SER A 55 0.75 -9.69 2.97
C SER A 55 1.57 -8.99 4.05
N ALA A 56 1.76 -7.68 3.98
CA ALA A 56 2.41 -6.90 5.04
C ALA A 56 1.59 -6.91 6.33
N SER A 57 0.25 -6.79 6.28
CA SER A 57 -0.59 -6.97 7.46
C SER A 57 -0.35 -8.33 8.11
N HIS A 58 -0.33 -9.39 7.31
CA HIS A 58 -0.23 -10.75 7.83
C HIS A 58 1.16 -11.08 8.38
N ALA A 59 2.22 -10.54 7.77
CA ALA A 59 3.60 -10.79 8.17
C ALA A 59 4.02 -10.05 9.45
N TYR A 60 3.41 -8.89 9.74
CA TYR A 60 3.73 -8.07 10.92
C TYR A 60 2.68 -8.15 12.04
N SER A 61 1.54 -8.82 11.80
CA SER A 61 0.50 -9.05 12.80
C SER A 61 0.62 -10.41 13.52
N ASN A 62 1.56 -11.27 13.13
CA ASN A 62 1.82 -12.59 13.73
C ASN A 62 3.21 -12.64 14.36
#